data_AF-A0A1I3RFR1-F1
#
_entry.id   AF-A0A1I3RFR1-F1
#
_cell.length_a   1.000
_cell.length_b   1.000
_cell.length_c   1.000
_cell.angle_alpha   90.00
_cell.angle_beta   90.00
_cell.angle_gamma   90.00
#
_symmetry.space_group_name_H-M   'P 1'
#
loop_
_entity.id
_entity.type
_entity.pdbx_description
1 polymer ?
#
loop_
_entity_poly.entity_id
_entity_poly.type
_entity_poly.pdbx_seq_one_letter_code
_entity_poly.pdbx_strand_id
1 'polypeptide(L)'
;MPGQRLRSPRPAPPLFAEFSPLRKVLTVVGAPLLFGVIAAFTLVWWLPAWWTWQGIGILGAVVGGYEHLRLGPAALRGAAGGLVAAAAVVGLRAVLPGEDVTDFDPVSFPVTAVIASVILHSGGALLRRRRRDARPVPAE
;
A
#
# COMPACT_ATOMS: atom_id res chain seq x y z
N MET A 1 38.76 28.16 4.74
CA MET A 1 37.83 27.09 5.16
C MET A 1 36.86 26.81 4.02
N PRO A 2 36.72 25.55 3.54
CA PRO A 2 35.80 25.23 2.46
C PRO A 2 34.35 25.42 2.94
N GLY A 3 33.59 26.24 2.23
CA GLY A 3 32.21 26.57 2.58
C GLY A 3 31.30 25.34 2.59
N GLN A 4 30.72 25.03 3.75
CA GLN A 4 29.61 24.10 3.87
C GLN A 4 28.42 24.67 3.08
N ARG A 5 28.16 24.14 1.89
CA ARG A 5 26.90 24.39 1.19
C ARG A 5 25.78 23.79 2.04
N LEU A 6 25.01 24.65 2.70
CA LEU A 6 23.77 24.26 3.38
C LEU A 6 22.91 23.50 2.37
N ARG A 7 22.77 22.18 2.55
CA ARG A 7 21.85 21.38 1.72
C ARG A 7 20.45 21.90 2.00
N SER A 8 19.81 22.48 1.00
CA SER A 8 18.41 22.86 1.07
C SER A 8 17.57 21.64 1.49
N PRO A 9 16.63 21.78 2.45
CA PRO A 9 15.80 20.68 2.90
C PRO A 9 15.08 20.05 1.70
N ARG A 10 15.21 18.73 1.52
CA ARG A 10 14.43 18.04 0.48
C ARG A 10 12.94 18.26 0.76
N PRO A 11 12.15 18.73 -0.23
CA PRO A 11 10.72 18.92 -0.05
C PRO A 11 10.08 17.59 0.38
N ALA A 12 9.14 17.67 1.32
CA ALA A 12 8.42 16.49 1.77
C ALA A 12 7.63 15.88 0.58
N PRO A 13 7.49 14.55 0.51
CA PRO A 13 6.65 13.93 -0.51
C PRO A 13 5.23 14.49 -0.45
N PRO A 14 4.59 14.70 -1.62
CA PRO A 14 3.25 15.27 -1.69
C PRO A 14 2.24 14.42 -0.91
N LEU A 15 1.20 15.08 -0.38
CA LEU A 15 0.10 14.39 0.28
C LEU A 15 -0.85 13.80 -0.75
N PHE A 16 -1.53 12.71 -0.39
CA PHE A 16 -2.56 12.13 -1.26
C PHE A 16 -3.65 13.15 -1.62
N ALA A 17 -3.97 14.07 -0.70
CA ALA A 17 -4.92 15.15 -0.93
C ALA A 17 -4.53 16.07 -2.10
N GLU A 18 -3.23 16.23 -2.35
CA GLU A 18 -2.65 17.09 -3.39
C GLU A 18 -2.60 16.40 -4.77
N PHE A 19 -2.91 15.09 -4.84
CA PHE A 19 -2.90 14.37 -6.11
C PHE A 19 -4.06 14.81 -7.00
N SER A 20 -3.83 14.79 -8.32
CA SER A 20 -4.89 14.96 -9.31
C SER A 20 -5.96 13.87 -9.17
N PRO A 21 -7.23 14.14 -9.56
CA PRO A 21 -8.31 13.14 -9.46
C PRO A 21 -7.97 11.82 -10.14
N LEU A 22 -7.39 11.87 -11.35
CA LEU A 22 -6.96 10.67 -12.08
C LEU A 22 -5.92 9.87 -11.27
N ARG A 23 -4.90 10.54 -10.71
CA ARG A 23 -3.88 9.86 -9.91
C ARG A 23 -4.48 9.24 -8.64
N LYS A 24 -5.46 9.89 -8.01
CA LYS A 24 -6.19 9.32 -6.86
C LYS A 24 -6.91 8.02 -7.24
N VAL A 25 -7.63 8.02 -8.36
CA VAL A 25 -8.31 6.81 -8.86
C VAL A 25 -7.31 5.71 -9.21
N LEU A 26 -6.25 6.03 -9.96
CA LEU A 26 -5.24 5.04 -10.35
C LEU A 26 -4.53 4.43 -9.14
N THR A 27 -4.26 5.20 -8.10
CA THR A 27 -3.54 4.70 -6.91
C THR A 27 -4.44 3.99 -5.89
N VAL A 28 -5.75 4.25 -5.90
CA VAL A 28 -6.73 3.60 -5.00
C VAL A 28 -7.37 2.37 -5.64
N VAL A 29 -7.58 2.38 -6.95
CA VAL A 29 -8.26 1.30 -7.68
C VAL A 29 -7.31 0.62 -8.64
N GLY A 30 -6.68 1.37 -9.53
CA GLY A 30 -5.86 0.80 -10.60
C GLY A 30 -4.68 -0.04 -10.11
N ALA A 31 -3.87 0.51 -9.19
CA ALA A 31 -2.70 -0.17 -8.66
C ALA A 31 -3.07 -1.39 -7.81
N PRO A 32 -4.04 -1.33 -6.87
CA PRO A 32 -4.49 -2.53 -6.16
C PRO A 32 -5.12 -3.59 -7.06
N LEU A 33 -5.88 -3.18 -8.08
CA LEU A 33 -6.44 -4.10 -9.07
C LEU A 33 -5.34 -4.83 -9.83
N LEU A 34 -4.37 -4.10 -10.38
CA LEU A 34 -3.23 -4.69 -11.09
C LEU A 34 -2.40 -5.61 -10.17
N PHE A 35 -2.18 -5.19 -8.93
CA PHE A 35 -1.52 -6.02 -7.92
C PHE A 35 -2.27 -7.34 -7.71
N GLY A 36 -3.59 -7.29 -7.49
CA GLY A 36 -4.41 -8.47 -7.27
C GLY A 36 -4.44 -9.40 -8.50
N VAL A 37 -4.43 -8.83 -9.71
CA VAL A 37 -4.31 -9.60 -10.95
C VAL A 37 -3.01 -10.41 -10.99
N ILE A 38 -1.87 -9.74 -10.75
CA ILE A 38 -0.58 -10.41 -10.80
C ILE A 38 -0.46 -11.44 -9.67
N ALA A 39 -0.91 -11.08 -8.46
CA ALA A 39 -0.92 -11.98 -7.32
C ALA A 39 -1.73 -13.26 -7.62
N ALA A 40 -2.93 -13.14 -8.20
CA ALA A 40 -3.76 -14.30 -8.58
C ALA A 40 -3.04 -15.27 -9.52
N PHE A 41 -2.35 -14.74 -10.54
CA PHE A 41 -1.58 -15.58 -11.46
C PHE A 41 -0.41 -16.26 -10.76
N THR A 42 0.29 -15.57 -9.86
CA THR A 42 1.40 -16.18 -9.11
C THR A 42 0.94 -17.22 -8.10
N LEU A 43 -0.29 -17.11 -7.58
CA LEU A 43 -0.91 -18.09 -6.70
C LEU A 43 -1.09 -19.45 -7.38
N VAL A 44 -1.30 -19.49 -8.70
CA VAL A 44 -1.52 -20.73 -9.44
C VAL A 44 -0.21 -21.36 -9.93
N TRP A 45 0.81 -20.54 -10.21
CA TRP A 45 2.00 -21.04 -10.93
C TRP A 45 3.32 -20.98 -10.17
N TRP A 46 3.49 -20.10 -9.19
CA TRP A 46 4.82 -19.87 -8.62
C TRP A 46 4.81 -19.39 -7.15
N LEU A 47 5.00 -20.34 -6.23
CA LEU A 47 4.98 -20.10 -4.77
C LEU A 47 5.95 -18.99 -4.29
N PRO A 48 7.23 -18.94 -4.68
CA PRO A 48 8.11 -17.82 -4.35
C PRO A 48 7.60 -16.46 -4.82
N ALA A 49 7.01 -16.38 -6.01
CA ALA A 49 6.47 -15.12 -6.50
C ALA A 49 5.23 -14.68 -5.75
N TRP A 50 4.34 -15.62 -5.38
CA TRP A 50 3.21 -15.32 -4.51
C TRP A 50 3.67 -14.60 -3.23
N TRP A 51 4.63 -15.19 -2.51
CA TRP A 51 5.15 -14.57 -1.29
C TRP A 51 5.92 -13.27 -1.52
N THR A 52 6.61 -13.16 -2.66
CA THR A 52 7.28 -11.91 -3.05
C THR A 52 6.26 -10.78 -3.24
N TRP A 53 5.13 -11.07 -3.90
CA TRP A 53 4.04 -10.11 -4.06
C TRP A 53 3.40 -9.73 -2.73
N GLN A 54 3.24 -10.66 -1.78
CA GLN A 54 2.79 -10.30 -0.43
C GLN A 54 3.73 -9.29 0.24
N GLY A 55 5.04 -9.49 0.12
CA GLY A 55 6.05 -8.54 0.61
C GLY A 55 5.96 -7.16 -0.05
N ILE A 56 5.82 -7.12 -1.39
CA ILE A 56 5.62 -5.88 -2.14
C ILE A 56 4.34 -5.17 -1.71
N GLY A 57 3.25 -5.92 -1.51
CA GLY A 57 1.97 -5.40 -1.05
C GLY A 57 2.07 -4.77 0.34
N ILE A 58 2.79 -5.40 1.27
CA ILE A 58 3.05 -4.86 2.60
C ILE A 58 3.80 -3.52 2.51
N LEU A 59 4.90 -3.48 1.75
CA LEU A 59 5.68 -2.25 1.55
C LEU A 59 4.84 -1.14 0.89
N GLY A 60 4.08 -1.51 -0.15
CA GLY A 60 3.18 -0.61 -0.86
C GLY A 60 2.11 0.00 0.05
N ALA A 61 1.50 -0.81 0.93
CA ALA A 61 0.50 -0.35 1.88
C ALA A 61 1.08 0.64 2.91
N VAL A 62 2.28 0.36 3.44
CA VAL A 62 2.98 1.28 4.35
C VAL A 62 3.31 2.60 3.64
N VAL A 63 3.83 2.54 2.41
CA VAL A 63 4.15 3.72 1.60
C VAL A 63 2.89 4.53 1.27
N GLY A 64 1.80 3.89 0.88
CA GLY A 64 0.51 4.55 0.63
C GLY A 64 -0.06 5.19 1.90
N GLY A 65 0.10 4.55 3.06
CA GLY A 65 -0.19 5.14 4.36
C GLY A 65 0.63 6.40 4.64
N TYR A 66 1.91 6.39 4.25
CA TYR A 66 2.82 7.52 4.37
C TYR A 66 2.38 8.74 3.56
N GLU A 67 1.40 8.62 2.65
CA GLU A 67 0.84 9.77 1.91
C GLU A 67 -0.22 10.56 2.73
N HIS A 68 -0.45 10.17 3.99
CA HIS A 68 -1.48 10.76 4.86
C HIS A 68 -0.92 11.34 6.16
N LEU A 69 -1.56 12.42 6.63
CA LEU A 69 -1.34 13.00 7.96
C LEU A 69 -2.40 12.57 8.98
N ARG A 70 -3.43 11.80 8.58
CA ARG A 70 -4.50 11.36 9.46
C ARG A 70 -4.73 9.85 9.31
N LEU A 71 -4.92 9.17 10.44
CA LEU A 71 -5.10 7.72 10.47
C LEU A 71 -6.41 7.30 9.78
N GLY A 72 -7.53 8.00 10.03
CA GLY A 72 -8.82 7.67 9.43
C GLY A 72 -8.81 7.63 7.88
N PRO A 73 -8.38 8.70 7.19
CA PRO A 73 -8.25 8.67 5.73
C PRO A 73 -7.28 7.61 5.21
N ALA A 74 -6.17 7.35 5.93
CA ALA A 74 -5.23 6.29 5.57
C ALA A 74 -5.88 4.91 5.70
N ALA A 75 -6.60 4.66 6.79
CA ALA A 75 -7.36 3.44 7.02
C ALA A 75 -8.42 3.22 5.95
N LEU A 76 -9.20 4.25 5.59
CA LEU A 76 -10.22 4.15 4.54
C LEU A 76 -9.60 3.80 3.18
N ARG A 77 -8.47 4.43 2.82
CA ARG A 77 -7.73 4.06 1.62
C ARG A 77 -7.22 2.62 1.69
N GLY A 78 -6.70 2.21 2.84
CA GLY A 78 -6.23 0.85 3.06
C GLY A 78 -7.36 -0.17 2.88
N ALA A 79 -8.55 0.10 3.44
CA ALA A 79 -9.72 -0.75 3.27
C ALA A 79 -10.15 -0.85 1.80
N ALA A 80 -10.26 0.28 1.10
CA ALA A 80 -10.64 0.30 -0.31
C ALA A 80 -9.62 -0.43 -1.19
N GLY A 81 -8.34 -0.14 -1.04
CA GLY A 81 -7.28 -0.79 -1.81
C GLY A 81 -7.17 -2.28 -1.50
N GLY A 82 -7.25 -2.66 -0.22
CA GLY A 82 -7.23 -4.07 0.20
C GLY A 82 -8.40 -4.86 -0.35
N LEU A 83 -9.60 -4.27 -0.34
CA LEU A 83 -10.80 -4.89 -0.91
C LEU A 83 -10.69 -5.05 -2.43
N VAL A 84 -10.24 -4.02 -3.16
CA VAL A 84 -10.06 -4.09 -4.61
C VAL A 84 -9.04 -5.15 -4.99
N ALA A 85 -7.88 -5.18 -4.32
CA ALA A 85 -6.85 -6.20 -4.56
C ALA A 85 -7.39 -7.60 -4.27
N ALA A 86 -8.06 -7.80 -3.13
CA ALA A 86 -8.57 -9.11 -2.77
C ALA A 86 -9.71 -9.59 -3.67
N ALA A 87 -10.61 -8.69 -4.09
CA ALA A 87 -11.66 -9.00 -5.05
C ALA A 87 -11.07 -9.44 -6.39
N ALA A 88 -9.99 -8.81 -6.85
CA ALA A 88 -9.29 -9.22 -8.06
C ALA A 88 -8.65 -10.61 -7.93
N VAL A 89 -8.01 -10.90 -6.78
CA VAL A 89 -7.42 -12.22 -6.51
C VAL A 89 -8.50 -13.31 -6.51
N VAL A 90 -9.55 -13.15 -5.71
CA VAL A 90 -10.64 -14.14 -5.58
C VAL A 90 -11.39 -14.29 -6.90
N GLY A 91 -11.71 -13.17 -7.57
CA GLY A 91 -12.44 -13.17 -8.83
C GLY A 91 -11.68 -13.89 -9.96
N LEU A 92 -10.37 -13.64 -10.08
CA LEU A 92 -9.56 -14.37 -11.06
C LEU A 92 -9.35 -15.82 -10.65
N ARG A 93 -9.14 -16.10 -9.36
CA ARG A 93 -8.96 -17.46 -8.89
C ARG A 93 -10.15 -18.35 -9.23
N ALA A 94 -11.37 -17.80 -9.19
CA ALA A 94 -12.61 -18.50 -9.55
C ALA A 94 -12.70 -18.93 -11.03
N VAL A 95 -11.91 -18.31 -11.93
CA VAL A 95 -11.93 -18.61 -13.37
C VAL A 95 -10.61 -19.17 -13.92
N LEU A 96 -9.51 -19.04 -13.17
CA LEU A 96 -8.22 -19.57 -13.58
C LEU A 96 -8.15 -21.09 -13.35
N PRO A 97 -7.74 -21.88 -14.36
CA PRO A 97 -7.52 -23.31 -14.20
C PRO A 97 -6.25 -23.57 -13.40
N GLY A 98 -6.23 -24.66 -12.64
CA GLY A 98 -5.08 -25.09 -11.84
C GLY A 98 -5.37 -25.16 -10.35
N GLU A 99 -4.42 -25.77 -9.62
CA GLU A 99 -4.41 -25.84 -8.17
C GLU A 99 -3.58 -24.69 -7.59
N ASP A 100 -3.94 -24.27 -6.37
CA ASP A 100 -3.19 -23.23 -5.68
C ASP A 100 -1.85 -23.78 -5.18
N VAL A 101 -0.79 -23.02 -5.37
CA VAL A 101 0.56 -23.41 -4.90
C VAL A 101 0.73 -23.33 -3.38
N THR A 102 -0.28 -22.83 -2.68
CA THR A 102 -0.37 -22.75 -1.21
C THR A 102 -1.82 -22.88 -0.78
N ASP A 103 -2.04 -23.22 0.49
CA ASP A 103 -3.38 -23.19 1.09
C ASP A 103 -3.97 -21.77 0.99
N PHE A 104 -5.12 -21.66 0.33
CA PHE A 104 -5.79 -20.40 0.03
C PHE A 104 -7.29 -20.53 0.29
N ASP A 105 -7.79 -19.74 1.24
CA ASP A 105 -9.21 -19.66 1.54
C ASP A 105 -9.83 -18.40 0.91
N PRO A 106 -10.67 -18.53 -0.14
CA PRO A 106 -11.26 -17.40 -0.82
C PRO A 106 -12.26 -16.61 0.05
N VAL A 107 -12.76 -17.18 1.16
CA VAL A 107 -13.72 -16.53 2.05
C VAL A 107 -13.02 -15.65 3.07
N SER A 108 -12.00 -16.16 3.77
CA SER A 108 -11.26 -15.39 4.77
C SER A 108 -10.21 -14.44 4.17
N PHE A 109 -9.74 -14.70 2.95
CA PHE A 109 -8.69 -13.88 2.32
C PHE A 109 -9.09 -12.40 2.14
N PRO A 110 -10.28 -12.03 1.61
CA PRO A 110 -10.66 -10.62 1.51
C PRO A 110 -10.74 -9.91 2.86
N VAL A 111 -11.23 -10.59 3.90
CA VAL A 111 -11.34 -10.03 5.24
C VAL A 111 -9.96 -9.75 5.82
N THR A 112 -9.05 -10.73 5.76
CA THR A 112 -7.68 -10.58 6.26
C THR A 112 -6.89 -9.54 5.47
N ALA A 113 -7.02 -9.51 4.13
CA ALA A 113 -6.38 -8.52 3.28
C ALA A 113 -6.82 -7.09 3.59
N VAL A 114 -8.13 -6.87 3.79
CA VAL A 114 -8.68 -5.56 4.20
C VAL A 114 -8.13 -5.14 5.56
N ILE A 115 -8.19 -6.02 6.57
CA ILE A 115 -7.70 -5.73 7.92
C ILE A 115 -6.19 -5.41 7.90
N ALA A 116 -5.40 -6.24 7.25
CA ALA A 116 -3.95 -6.03 7.12
C ALA A 116 -3.64 -4.70 6.41
N SER A 117 -4.35 -4.41 5.32
CA SER A 117 -4.17 -3.16 4.57
C SER A 117 -4.54 -1.92 5.41
N VAL A 118 -5.63 -1.97 6.18
CA VAL A 118 -6.01 -0.90 7.12
C VAL A 118 -4.91 -0.65 8.13
N ILE A 119 -4.39 -1.71 8.75
CA ILE A 119 -3.33 -1.63 9.77
C ILE A 119 -2.06 -1.03 9.16
N LEU A 120 -1.63 -1.52 8.00
CA LEU A 120 -0.40 -1.08 7.35
C LEU A 120 -0.46 0.37 6.86
N HIS A 121 -1.58 0.79 6.25
CA HIS A 121 -1.76 2.18 5.86
C HIS A 121 -1.82 3.12 7.07
N SER A 122 -2.50 2.70 8.15
CA SER A 122 -2.53 3.47 9.40
C SER A 122 -1.14 3.58 10.01
N GLY A 123 -0.37 2.49 9.99
CA GLY A 123 1.03 2.44 10.45
C GLY A 123 1.94 3.38 9.64
N GLY A 124 1.79 3.41 8.31
CA GLY A 124 2.48 4.35 7.44
C GLY A 124 2.18 5.82 7.77
N ALA A 125 0.90 6.15 7.99
CA ALA A 125 0.49 7.49 8.39
C ALA A 125 1.03 7.88 9.77
N LEU A 126 1.04 6.94 10.73
CA LEU A 126 1.63 7.14 12.05
C LEU A 126 3.14 7.39 11.97
N LEU A 127 3.86 6.64 11.13
CA LEU A 127 5.29 6.83 10.92
C LEU A 127 5.59 8.22 10.36
N ARG A 128 4.79 8.70 9.38
CA ARG A 128 4.94 10.06 8.85
C ARG A 128 4.71 11.13 9.91
N ARG A 129 3.69 10.97 10.75
CA ARG A 129 3.40 11.89 11.87
C ARG A 129 4.60 12.00 12.81
N ARG A 130 5.08 10.86 13.31
CA ARG A 130 6.24 10.81 14.22
C ARG A 130 7.49 11.48 13.62
N ARG A 131 7.76 11.27 12.33
CA ARG A 131 8.91 11.92 11.65
C ARG A 131 8.74 13.41 11.45
N ARG A 132 7.50 13.92 11.41
CA ARG A 132 7.23 15.36 11.35
C ARG A 132 7.47 16.00 12.70
N ASP A 133 6.97 15.38 13.77
CA ASP A 133 7.07 15.91 15.14
C ASP A 133 8.52 15.88 15.65
N ALA A 134 9.33 14.92 15.18
CA ALA A 134 10.75 14.83 15.51
C ALA A 134 11.66 15.85 14.80
N ARG A 135 11.14 16.69 13.88
CA ARG A 135 11.96 17.72 13.23
C ARG A 135 12.11 18.93 14.16
N PRO A 136 13.34 19.31 14.55
CA PRO A 136 13.55 20.52 15.34
C PRO A 136 13.09 21.76 14.57
N VAL A 137 12.37 22.65 15.25
CA VAL A 137 12.04 23.98 14.73
C VAL A 137 13.36 24.77 14.68
N PRO A 138 13.76 25.32 13.52
CA PRO A 138 14.92 26.21 13.47
C PRO A 138 14.67 27.38 14.42
N ALA A 139 15.60 27.64 15.34
CA ALA A 139 15.57 28.88 16.11
C ALA A 139 15.79 30.04 15.12
N GLU A 140 14.82 30.95 15.04
CA GLU A 140 14.92 32.21 14.29
C GLU A 140 15.88 33.19 14.97
#